data_AF-A0AAE0B2K4-F1
#
_entry.id   AF-A0AAE0B2K4-F1
#
_cell.length_a   1.000
_cell.length_b   1.000
_cell.length_c   1.000
_cell.angle_alpha   90.00
_cell.angle_beta   90.00
_cell.angle_gamma   90.00
#
_symmetry.space_group_name_H-M   'P 1'
#
loop_
_entity.id
_entity.type
_entity.pdbx_description
1 polymer ?
#
loop_
_entity_poly.entity_id
_entity_poly.type
_entity_poly.pdbx_seq_one_letter_code
_entity_poly.pdbx_strand_id
1 'polypeptide(L)'
;MQLYQLIIIFSTVPLILAQMPSFHSLRHINLVSLLLCLAYSICVTAGSINIGKSKDAPFRDYSMNGSQLNKVFGAFNGISIIATTFASGIIPEIQATIAAPVKGKMLKGLCMCYGVIICTFFSVAISGYWAFGNQSKGTILSNFMGDENPLLPTWFLLMTNIFTLLQLIAITLIYLQPTNELFEKWFANPKMDQFSTRNILPQLIFLSLSVITATTLASMLPFFGDIMALFGAFGCTPLDSFCQWFSTM
;
A
#
# COMPACT_ATOMS: atom_id res chain seq x y z
N MET A 1 4.54 -23.31 -9.49
CA MET A 1 3.65 -22.35 -10.17
C MET A 1 4.41 -21.06 -10.44
N GLN A 2 4.16 -20.40 -11.56
CA GLN A 2 4.82 -19.13 -11.88
C GLN A 2 4.15 -17.97 -11.14
N LEU A 3 4.91 -16.93 -10.78
CA LEU A 3 4.44 -15.81 -9.95
C LEU A 3 3.18 -15.13 -10.49
N TYR A 4 3.07 -14.95 -11.80
CA TYR A 4 1.89 -14.33 -12.42
C TYR A 4 0.60 -15.14 -12.23
N GLN A 5 0.69 -16.47 -12.17
CA GLN A 5 -0.49 -17.32 -11.94
C GLN A 5 -1.04 -17.11 -10.53
N LEU A 6 -0.14 -16.97 -9.54
CA LEU A 6 -0.51 -16.67 -8.16
C LEU A 6 -1.15 -15.28 -8.03
N ILE A 7 -0.62 -14.27 -8.74
CA ILE A 7 -1.18 -12.92 -8.76
C ILE A 7 -2.62 -12.93 -9.32
N ILE A 8 -2.85 -13.66 -10.42
CA ILE A 8 -4.17 -13.76 -11.04
C ILE A 8 -5.17 -14.49 -10.13
N ILE A 9 -4.77 -15.62 -9.53
CA ILE A 9 -5.62 -16.37 -8.59
C ILE A 9 -5.96 -15.50 -7.37
N PHE A 10 -4.96 -14.83 -6.81
CA PHE A 10 -5.15 -13.95 -5.65
C PHE A 10 -6.10 -12.80 -5.97
N SER A 11 -5.97 -12.16 -7.14
CA SER A 11 -6.82 -11.03 -7.56
C SER A 11 -8.29 -11.39 -7.76
N THR A 12 -8.58 -12.67 -7.98
CA THR A 12 -9.97 -13.14 -8.09
C THR A 12 -10.74 -12.92 -6.78
N VAL A 13 -10.07 -13.01 -5.63
CA VAL A 13 -10.69 -12.79 -4.31
C VAL A 13 -11.18 -11.35 -4.12
N PRO A 14 -10.34 -10.30 -4.23
CA PRO A 14 -10.80 -8.92 -4.13
C PRO A 14 -11.77 -8.56 -5.25
N LEU A 15 -11.69 -9.17 -6.45
CA LEU A 15 -12.69 -8.96 -7.50
C LEU A 15 -14.09 -9.41 -7.06
N ILE A 16 -14.21 -10.57 -6.42
CA ILE A 16 -15.48 -11.06 -5.87
C ILE A 16 -15.94 -10.19 -4.68
N LEU A 17 -15.03 -9.88 -3.75
CA LEU A 17 -15.37 -9.10 -2.57
C LEU A 17 -15.75 -7.64 -2.91
N ALA A 18 -15.19 -7.08 -3.98
CA ALA A 18 -15.51 -5.74 -4.46
C ALA A 18 -16.96 -5.60 -4.95
N GLN A 19 -17.64 -6.73 -5.24
CA GLN A 19 -19.04 -6.74 -5.63
C GLN A 19 -20.00 -6.55 -4.45
N MET A 20 -19.53 -6.49 -3.20
CA MET A 20 -20.37 -6.29 -2.00
C MET A 20 -20.44 -4.81 -1.59
N PRO A 21 -21.56 -4.10 -1.81
CA PRO A 21 -21.70 -2.68 -1.53
C PRO A 21 -22.20 -2.41 -0.10
N SER A 22 -21.47 -2.88 0.94
CA SER A 22 -21.93 -2.69 2.33
C SER A 22 -21.09 -1.66 3.11
N PHE A 23 -21.70 -0.51 3.40
CA PHE A 23 -21.04 0.59 4.13
C PHE A 23 -20.68 0.24 5.59
N HIS A 24 -21.51 -0.56 6.26
CA HIS A 24 -21.30 -0.92 7.67
C HIS A 24 -20.07 -1.83 7.86
N SER A 25 -19.77 -2.70 6.89
CA SER A 25 -18.64 -3.64 6.96
C SER A 25 -17.29 -2.93 6.84
N LEU A 26 -17.22 -1.79 6.16
CA LEU A 26 -15.96 -1.11 5.86
C LEU A 26 -15.27 -0.54 7.09
N ARG A 27 -16.03 -0.03 8.06
CA ARG A 27 -15.44 0.44 9.31
C ARG A 27 -14.68 -0.70 10.01
N HIS A 28 -15.25 -1.90 9.98
CA HIS A 28 -14.63 -3.09 10.55
C HIS A 28 -13.48 -3.60 9.70
N ILE A 29 -13.61 -3.57 8.37
CA ILE A 29 -12.52 -3.93 7.44
C ILE A 29 -11.33 -2.99 7.61
N ASN A 30 -11.55 -1.68 7.78
CA ASN A 30 -10.49 -0.71 8.02
C ASN A 30 -9.80 -0.92 9.37
N LEU A 31 -10.55 -1.26 10.43
CA LEU A 31 -9.97 -1.61 11.72
C LEU A 31 -9.10 -2.88 11.61
N VAL A 32 -9.60 -3.92 10.95
CA VAL A 32 -8.86 -5.17 10.73
C VAL A 32 -7.61 -4.91 9.89
N SER A 33 -7.73 -4.07 8.86
CA SER A 33 -6.62 -3.62 8.03
C SER A 33 -5.53 -2.92 8.86
N LEU A 34 -5.91 -1.99 9.73
CA LEU A 34 -4.95 -1.33 10.62
C LEU A 34 -4.22 -2.36 11.52
N LEU A 35 -4.94 -3.31 12.11
CA LEU A 35 -4.35 -4.34 12.97
C LEU A 35 -3.41 -5.29 12.21
N LEU A 36 -3.79 -5.71 11.00
CA LEU A 36 -2.94 -6.55 10.14
C LEU A 36 -1.66 -5.83 9.74
N CYS A 37 -1.74 -4.53 9.41
CA CYS A 37 -0.57 -3.71 9.10
C CYS A 37 0.38 -3.58 10.31
N LEU A 38 -0.16 -3.34 11.51
CA LEU A 38 0.63 -3.27 12.74
C LEU A 38 1.26 -4.63 13.07
N ALA A 39 0.51 -5.72 12.96
CA ALA A 39 1.00 -7.07 13.19
C ALA A 39 2.13 -7.42 12.21
N TYR A 40 1.96 -7.08 10.93
CA TYR A 40 3.00 -7.22 9.91
C TYR A 40 4.26 -6.42 10.27
N SER A 41 4.12 -5.14 10.63
CA SER A 41 5.26 -4.29 11.01
C SER A 41 6.03 -4.88 12.20
N ILE A 42 5.33 -5.34 13.23
CA ILE A 42 5.94 -5.99 14.40
C ILE A 42 6.66 -7.28 14.00
N CYS A 43 6.02 -8.14 13.19
CA CYS A 43 6.62 -9.39 12.74
C CYS A 43 7.90 -9.14 11.93
N VAL A 44 7.86 -8.20 10.99
CA VAL A 44 9.03 -7.86 10.18
C VAL A 44 10.16 -7.29 11.04
N THR A 45 9.87 -6.32 11.91
CA THR A 45 10.88 -5.75 12.80
C THR A 45 11.48 -6.81 13.73
N ALA A 46 10.65 -7.66 14.33
CA ALA A 46 11.12 -8.74 15.20
C ALA A 46 11.96 -9.77 14.43
N GLY A 47 11.55 -10.13 13.21
CA GLY A 47 12.29 -11.05 12.34
C GLY A 47 13.66 -10.48 11.94
N SER A 48 13.71 -9.22 11.54
CA SER A 48 14.97 -8.52 11.23
C SER A 48 15.91 -8.44 12.43
N ILE A 49 15.39 -8.13 13.62
CA ILE A 49 16.21 -8.10 14.85
C ILE A 49 16.74 -9.49 15.20
N ASN A 50 15.92 -10.54 15.04
CA ASN A 50 16.31 -11.92 15.34
C ASN A 50 17.44 -12.38 14.40
N ILE A 51 17.28 -12.19 13.09
CA ILE A 51 18.34 -12.47 12.10
C ILE A 51 19.59 -11.66 12.43
N GLY A 52 19.43 -10.36 12.70
CA GLY A 52 20.54 -9.47 13.01
C GLY A 52 21.24 -9.78 14.34
N LYS A 53 20.67 -10.61 15.21
CA LYS A 53 21.32 -11.09 16.44
C LYS A 53 21.74 -12.56 16.37
N SER A 54 21.36 -13.27 15.31
CA SER A 54 21.71 -14.67 15.13
C SER A 54 23.21 -14.85 14.90
N LYS A 55 23.74 -16.00 15.30
CA LYS A 55 25.16 -16.36 15.12
C LYS A 55 25.54 -16.54 13.64
N ASP A 56 24.56 -16.93 12.83
CA ASP A 56 24.69 -17.11 11.37
C ASP A 56 24.15 -15.89 10.60
N ALA A 57 24.31 -14.68 11.16
CA ALA A 57 23.78 -13.48 10.53
C ALA A 57 24.40 -13.27 9.13
N PRO A 58 23.61 -12.82 8.14
CA PRO A 58 24.12 -12.53 6.80
C PRO A 58 25.20 -11.44 6.85
N PHE A 59 26.15 -11.51 5.92
CA PHE A 59 27.23 -10.54 5.80
C PHE A 59 26.66 -9.13 5.62
N ARG A 60 27.10 -8.17 6.46
CA ARG A 60 26.61 -6.79 6.45
C ARG A 60 27.67 -5.87 5.89
N ASP A 61 27.41 -5.41 4.68
CA ASP A 61 28.14 -4.29 4.13
C ASP A 61 27.25 -3.04 4.15
N TYR A 62 27.80 -1.94 4.66
CA TYR A 62 27.17 -0.62 4.63
C TYR A 62 27.91 0.34 3.69
N SER A 63 28.93 -0.16 2.98
CA SER A 63 29.64 0.61 1.99
C SER A 63 28.69 0.94 0.82
N MET A 64 28.69 2.21 0.41
CA MET A 64 27.89 2.65 -0.72
C MET A 64 28.57 2.22 -2.02
N ASN A 65 28.19 1.03 -2.51
CA ASN A 65 28.67 0.50 -3.79
C ASN A 65 27.95 1.19 -4.97
N GLY A 66 28.71 1.58 -6.00
CA GLY A 66 28.19 2.21 -7.23
C GLY A 66 28.88 3.52 -7.61
N SER A 67 28.68 3.94 -8.87
CA SER A 67 29.17 5.23 -9.38
C SER A 67 28.49 6.41 -8.66
N GLN A 68 29.12 7.58 -8.67
CA GLN A 68 28.53 8.79 -8.07
C GLN A 68 27.15 9.12 -8.64
N LEU A 69 26.95 8.89 -9.94
CA LEU A 69 25.65 9.05 -10.59
C LEU A 69 24.60 8.06 -10.07
N ASN A 70 24.95 6.78 -9.90
CA ASN A 70 24.03 5.78 -9.37
C ASN A 70 23.58 6.11 -7.94
N LYS A 71 24.47 6.68 -7.12
CA LYS A 71 24.14 7.12 -5.76
C LYS A 71 23.11 8.25 -5.78
N VAL A 72 23.29 9.23 -6.67
CA VAL A 72 22.36 10.37 -6.82
C VAL A 72 21.00 9.88 -7.33
N PHE A 73 20.97 9.04 -8.36
CA PHE A 73 19.70 8.47 -8.87
C PHE A 73 19.02 7.57 -7.84
N GLY A 74 19.78 6.79 -7.06
CA GLY A 74 19.24 6.00 -5.96
C GLY A 74 18.62 6.87 -4.85
N ALA A 75 19.24 8.01 -4.53
CA ALA A 75 18.69 8.96 -3.56
C ALA A 75 17.35 9.56 -4.06
N PHE A 76 17.28 9.98 -5.33
CA PHE A 76 16.03 10.48 -5.91
C PHE A 76 14.95 9.40 -5.95
N ASN A 77 15.28 8.17 -6.33
CA ASN A 77 14.35 7.04 -6.32
C ASN A 77 13.82 6.81 -4.88
N GLY A 78 14.69 6.81 -3.87
CA GLY A 78 14.29 6.69 -2.47
C GLY A 78 13.36 7.83 -2.00
N ILE A 79 13.66 9.09 -2.36
CA ILE A 79 12.79 10.23 -2.07
C ILE A 79 11.42 10.05 -2.73
N SER A 80 11.38 9.60 -3.98
CA SER A 80 10.12 9.34 -4.68
C SER A 80 9.31 8.23 -4.03
N ILE A 81 9.93 7.12 -3.59
CA ILE A 81 9.23 6.07 -2.85
C ILE A 81 8.65 6.61 -1.54
N ILE A 82 9.40 7.42 -0.81
CA ILE A 82 8.91 8.08 0.42
C ILE A 82 7.72 8.98 0.09
N ALA A 83 7.81 9.79 -0.97
CA ALA A 83 6.72 10.67 -1.39
C ALA A 83 5.43 9.88 -1.71
N THR A 84 5.53 8.78 -2.47
CA THR A 84 4.38 7.88 -2.75
C THR A 84 3.78 7.30 -1.49
N THR A 85 4.64 6.94 -0.54
CA THR A 85 4.25 6.25 0.69
C THR A 85 3.46 7.17 1.64
N PHE A 86 3.75 8.47 1.65
CA PHE A 86 3.04 9.47 2.46
C PHE A 86 1.88 10.15 1.74
N ALA A 87 1.75 9.95 0.42
CA ALA A 87 0.66 10.49 -0.36
C ALA A 87 -0.67 9.82 -0.02
N SER A 88 -1.72 10.62 0.17
CA SER A 88 -3.06 10.12 0.46
C SER A 88 -4.11 10.90 -0.30
N GLY A 89 -4.61 10.31 -1.39
CA GLY A 89 -5.69 10.89 -2.19
C GLY A 89 -7.06 10.95 -1.50
N ILE A 90 -7.24 10.23 -0.39
CA ILE A 90 -8.52 10.11 0.33
C ILE A 90 -8.71 11.24 1.36
N ILE A 91 -7.67 12.04 1.64
CA ILE A 91 -7.75 13.11 2.65
C ILE A 91 -8.94 14.05 2.38
N PRO A 92 -9.10 14.64 1.18
CA PRO A 92 -10.21 15.57 0.89
C PRO A 92 -11.60 14.98 1.16
N GLU A 93 -11.81 13.70 0.84
CA GLU A 93 -13.07 12.99 1.06
C GLU A 93 -13.36 12.80 2.55
N ILE A 94 -12.33 12.52 3.36
CA ILE A 94 -12.44 12.49 4.82
C ILE A 94 -12.79 13.89 5.36
N GLN A 95 -12.20 14.96 4.82
CA GLN A 95 -12.51 16.32 5.27
C GLN A 95 -13.98 16.68 5.00
N ALA A 96 -14.53 16.22 3.88
CA ALA A 96 -15.90 16.47 3.47
C ALA A 96 -16.95 15.74 4.35
N THR A 97 -16.56 14.74 5.14
CA THR A 97 -17.48 13.91 5.94
C THR A 97 -17.43 14.20 7.45
N ILE A 98 -16.44 14.97 7.94
CA ILE A 98 -16.28 15.28 9.37
C ILE A 98 -17.27 16.38 9.81
N ALA A 99 -17.94 16.16 10.95
CA ALA A 99 -18.81 17.15 11.57
C ALA A 99 -18.04 18.41 12.04
N ALA A 100 -18.57 19.59 11.76
CA ALA A 100 -17.96 20.86 12.20
C ALA A 100 -17.87 20.94 13.74
N PRO A 101 -16.80 21.54 14.31
CA PRO A 101 -15.67 22.20 13.65
C PRO A 101 -14.59 21.21 13.17
N VAL A 102 -14.32 21.26 11.85
CA VAL A 102 -13.47 20.28 11.14
C VAL A 102 -11.98 20.44 11.50
N LYS A 103 -11.47 21.68 11.51
CA LYS A 103 -10.01 21.95 11.60
C LYS A 103 -9.32 21.35 12.84
N GLY A 104 -9.88 21.53 14.03
CA GLY A 104 -9.21 21.12 15.27
C GLY A 104 -9.20 19.60 15.49
N LYS A 105 -10.35 18.94 15.31
CA LYS A 105 -10.49 17.49 15.51
C LYS A 105 -9.79 16.71 14.41
N MET A 106 -9.87 17.17 13.17
CA MET A 106 -9.24 16.52 12.02
C MET A 106 -7.72 16.61 12.08
N LEU A 107 -7.14 17.76 12.45
CA LEU A 107 -5.69 17.90 12.57
C LEU A 107 -5.09 16.96 13.61
N LYS A 108 -5.76 16.79 14.76
CA LYS A 108 -5.31 15.86 15.81
C LYS A 108 -5.34 14.41 15.34
N GLY A 109 -6.40 14.01 14.63
CA GLY A 109 -6.51 12.68 14.04
C GLY A 109 -5.45 12.44 12.96
N LEU A 110 -5.23 13.43 12.10
CA LEU A 110 -4.22 13.36 11.04
C LEU A 110 -2.81 13.26 11.62
N CYS A 111 -2.48 14.06 12.63
CA CYS A 111 -1.20 14.02 13.32
C CYS A 111 -0.97 12.66 14.01
N MET A 112 -1.99 12.11 14.67
CA MET A 112 -1.92 10.77 15.27
C MET A 112 -1.69 9.69 14.21
N CYS A 113 -2.41 9.76 13.08
CA CYS A 113 -2.27 8.82 11.97
C CYS A 113 -0.85 8.85 11.39
N TYR A 114 -0.34 10.04 11.03
CA TYR A 114 1.02 10.18 10.52
C TYR A 114 2.07 9.78 11.57
N GLY A 115 1.82 10.00 12.86
CA GLY A 115 2.68 9.49 13.93
C GLY A 115 2.82 7.97 13.89
N VAL A 116 1.71 7.23 13.78
CA VAL A 116 1.71 5.77 13.65
C VAL A 116 2.40 5.32 12.36
N ILE A 117 2.14 6.00 11.25
CA ILE A 117 2.78 5.70 9.95
C ILE A 117 4.30 5.86 10.04
N ILE A 118 4.78 6.99 10.57
CA ILE A 118 6.22 7.24 10.75
C ILE A 118 6.83 6.17 11.65
N CYS A 119 6.22 5.90 12.82
CA CYS A 119 6.75 4.89 13.75
C CYS A 119 6.86 3.50 13.10
N THR A 120 5.84 3.06 12.37
CA THR A 120 5.81 1.72 11.76
C THR A 120 6.79 1.59 10.59
N PHE A 121 6.83 2.57 9.69
CA PHE A 121 7.72 2.55 8.52
C PHE A 121 9.19 2.70 8.92
N PHE A 122 9.52 3.64 9.81
CA PHE A 122 10.91 3.78 10.27
C PHE A 122 11.35 2.56 11.08
N SER A 123 10.48 1.96 11.90
CA SER A 123 10.81 0.73 12.63
C SER A 123 11.21 -0.40 11.68
N VAL A 124 10.42 -0.62 10.63
CA VAL A 124 10.66 -1.66 9.63
C VAL A 124 11.89 -1.35 8.75
N ALA A 125 12.04 -0.10 8.31
CA ALA A 125 13.14 0.32 7.45
C ALA A 125 14.50 0.25 8.20
N ILE A 126 14.57 0.78 9.42
CA ILE A 126 15.81 0.79 10.22
C ILE A 126 16.21 -0.64 10.58
N SER A 127 15.27 -1.45 11.09
CA SER A 127 15.57 -2.83 11.49
C SER A 127 15.94 -3.71 10.29
N GLY A 128 15.24 -3.55 9.15
CA GLY A 128 15.54 -4.24 7.91
C GLY A 128 16.92 -3.90 7.35
N TYR A 129 17.22 -2.60 7.23
CA TYR A 129 18.53 -2.16 6.73
C TYR A 129 19.67 -2.54 7.69
N TRP A 130 19.44 -2.50 9.00
CA TRP A 130 20.42 -2.94 10.00
C TRP A 130 20.69 -4.46 9.96
N ALA A 131 19.71 -5.26 9.53
CA ALA A 131 19.86 -6.72 9.43
C ALA A 131 20.58 -7.14 8.14
N PHE A 132 20.34 -6.46 7.01
CA PHE A 132 20.78 -6.89 5.68
C PHE A 132 21.80 -5.95 5.01
N GLY A 133 21.93 -4.71 5.47
CA GLY A 133 22.82 -3.70 4.88
C GLY A 133 22.51 -3.45 3.40
N ASN A 134 23.56 -3.31 2.60
CA ASN A 134 23.50 -3.03 1.16
C ASN A 134 22.94 -4.20 0.32
N GLN A 135 22.74 -5.39 0.91
CA GLN A 135 22.10 -6.54 0.27
C GLN A 135 20.57 -6.52 0.40
N SER A 136 19.97 -5.43 0.89
CA SER A 136 18.52 -5.33 1.06
C SER A 136 17.81 -5.36 -0.30
N LYS A 137 17.02 -6.42 -0.54
CA LYS A 137 16.11 -6.51 -1.69
C LYS A 137 14.91 -5.57 -1.53
N GLY A 138 14.26 -5.23 -2.65
CA GLY A 138 13.13 -4.28 -2.71
C GLY A 138 11.88 -4.65 -1.90
N THR A 139 11.78 -5.90 -1.42
CA THR A 139 10.76 -6.29 -0.43
C THR A 139 11.42 -7.04 0.73
N ILE A 140 11.05 -6.72 1.97
CA ILE A 140 11.70 -7.32 3.14
C ILE A 140 11.40 -8.82 3.25
N LEU A 141 10.23 -9.28 2.81
CA LEU A 141 9.91 -10.72 2.77
C LEU A 141 10.88 -11.50 1.88
N SER A 142 11.30 -10.93 0.74
CA SER A 142 12.29 -11.56 -0.13
C SER A 142 13.68 -11.63 0.52
N ASN A 143 13.99 -10.73 1.45
CA ASN A 143 15.22 -10.79 2.23
C ASN A 143 15.19 -11.95 3.25
N PHE A 144 14.03 -12.22 3.86
CA PHE A 144 13.89 -13.32 4.82
C PHE A 144 13.91 -14.71 4.20
N MET A 145 13.47 -14.82 2.94
CA MET A 145 13.41 -16.10 2.24
C MET A 145 14.80 -16.60 1.80
N GLY A 146 15.80 -15.71 1.71
CA GLY A 146 17.16 -16.03 1.29
C GLY A 146 17.24 -16.49 -0.18
N ASP A 147 18.47 -16.69 -0.68
CA ASP A 147 18.69 -17.24 -2.03
C ASP A 147 18.66 -18.78 -2.05
N GLU A 148 19.02 -19.43 -0.93
CA GLU A 148 19.10 -20.90 -0.84
C GLU A 148 18.31 -21.50 0.33
N ASN A 149 18.21 -20.82 1.48
CA ASN A 149 17.43 -21.26 2.65
C ASN A 149 16.75 -20.10 3.37
N PRO A 150 15.52 -20.29 3.90
CA PRO A 150 14.83 -19.28 4.67
C PRO A 150 15.55 -19.02 5.99
N LEU A 151 15.85 -17.74 6.26
CA LEU A 151 16.57 -17.29 7.47
C LEU A 151 15.69 -17.35 8.73
N LEU A 152 14.38 -17.52 8.55
CA LEU A 152 13.38 -17.65 9.61
C LEU A 152 12.58 -18.94 9.49
N PRO A 153 11.93 -19.38 10.57
CA PRO A 153 11.01 -20.51 10.54
C PRO A 153 9.93 -20.32 9.47
N THR A 154 9.67 -21.36 8.68
CA THR A 154 8.72 -21.30 7.55
C THR A 154 7.31 -20.89 7.98
N TRP A 155 6.86 -21.32 9.18
CA TRP A 155 5.56 -20.92 9.72
C TRP A 155 5.45 -19.41 9.94
N PHE A 156 6.53 -18.77 10.42
CA PHE A 156 6.57 -17.33 10.66
C PHE A 156 6.49 -16.53 9.34
N LEU A 157 7.21 -16.99 8.32
CA LEU A 157 7.15 -16.39 6.99
C LEU A 157 5.77 -16.54 6.36
N LEU A 158 5.17 -17.72 6.48
CA LEU A 158 3.84 -18.01 5.95
C LEU A 158 2.77 -17.15 6.64
N MET A 159 2.81 -17.04 7.97
CA MET A 159 1.91 -16.18 8.73
C MET A 159 2.05 -14.71 8.31
N THR A 160 3.28 -14.20 8.22
CA THR A 160 3.55 -12.80 7.83
C THR A 160 3.03 -12.52 6.42
N ASN A 161 3.24 -13.45 5.49
CA ASN A 161 2.75 -13.33 4.12
C ASN A 161 1.21 -13.33 4.08
N ILE A 162 0.54 -14.19 4.85
CA ILE A 162 -0.93 -14.19 4.95
C ILE A 162 -1.43 -12.83 5.46
N PHE A 163 -0.78 -12.23 6.46
CA PHE A 163 -1.15 -10.90 6.93
C PHE A 163 -1.02 -9.85 5.85
N THR A 164 0.08 -9.85 5.10
CA THR A 164 0.26 -8.95 3.95
C THR A 164 -0.82 -9.14 2.88
N LEU A 165 -1.15 -10.39 2.54
CA LEU A 165 -2.17 -10.69 1.54
C LEU A 165 -3.57 -10.25 2.00
N LEU A 166 -3.96 -10.54 3.24
CA LEU A 166 -5.23 -10.08 3.79
C LEU A 166 -5.30 -8.55 3.86
N GLN A 167 -4.19 -7.91 4.22
CA GLN A 167 -4.06 -6.46 4.24
C GLN A 167 -4.27 -5.85 2.86
N LEU A 168 -3.67 -6.46 1.83
CA LEU A 168 -3.82 -6.02 0.43
C LEU A 168 -5.26 -6.14 -0.04
N ILE A 169 -5.97 -7.21 0.30
CA ILE A 169 -7.40 -7.34 -0.01
C ILE A 169 -8.19 -6.20 0.65
N ALA A 170 -7.97 -5.97 1.94
CA ALA A 170 -8.72 -4.96 2.69
C ALA A 170 -8.50 -3.54 2.13
N ILE A 171 -7.26 -3.17 1.80
CA ILE A 171 -6.96 -1.84 1.25
C ILE A 171 -7.51 -1.68 -0.18
N THR A 172 -7.45 -2.72 -1.02
CA THR A 172 -8.07 -2.68 -2.35
C THR A 172 -9.57 -2.40 -2.26
N LEU A 173 -10.27 -3.04 -1.32
CA LEU A 173 -11.70 -2.79 -1.13
C LEU A 173 -12.01 -1.36 -0.68
N ILE A 174 -11.17 -0.77 0.18
CA ILE A 174 -11.34 0.61 0.66
C ILE A 174 -11.09 1.62 -0.47
N TYR A 175 -10.06 1.43 -1.30
CA TYR A 175 -9.73 2.35 -2.39
C TYR A 175 -10.71 2.26 -3.57
N LEU A 176 -11.34 1.11 -3.78
CA LEU A 176 -12.34 0.94 -4.83
C LEU A 176 -13.61 1.78 -4.60
N GLN A 177 -13.89 2.19 -3.36
CA GLN A 177 -15.13 2.90 -3.03
C GLN A 177 -15.20 4.34 -3.50
N PRO A 178 -14.23 5.22 -3.18
CA PRO A 178 -14.26 6.59 -3.69
C PRO A 178 -14.22 6.61 -5.22
N THR A 179 -13.45 5.68 -5.82
CA THR A 179 -13.43 5.49 -7.26
C THR A 179 -14.81 5.11 -7.79
N ASN A 180 -15.53 4.24 -7.09
CA ASN A 180 -16.90 3.88 -7.44
C ASN A 180 -17.87 5.05 -7.34
N GLU A 181 -17.80 5.85 -6.26
CA GLU A 181 -18.64 7.06 -6.10
C GLU A 181 -18.38 8.09 -7.21
N LEU A 182 -17.13 8.23 -7.66
CA LEU A 182 -16.78 9.10 -8.78
C LEU A 182 -17.37 8.60 -10.10
N PHE A 183 -17.28 7.29 -10.38
CA PHE A 183 -17.90 6.69 -11.56
C PHE A 183 -19.42 6.78 -11.54
N GLU A 184 -20.05 6.58 -10.37
CA GLU A 184 -21.49 6.76 -10.20
C GLU A 184 -21.88 8.22 -10.49
N LYS A 185 -21.14 9.21 -9.98
CA LYS A 185 -21.41 10.63 -10.30
C LYS A 185 -21.25 10.97 -11.78
N TRP A 186 -20.34 10.33 -12.51
CA TRP A 186 -20.11 10.58 -13.93
C TRP A 186 -21.15 9.93 -14.85
N PHE A 187 -21.65 8.74 -14.49
CA PHE A 187 -22.48 7.91 -15.38
C PHE A 187 -23.92 7.70 -14.88
N ALA A 188 -24.23 7.96 -13.61
CA ALA A 188 -25.57 7.79 -13.07
C ALA A 188 -26.50 8.94 -13.47
N ASN A 189 -27.71 8.60 -13.91
CA ASN A 189 -28.78 9.56 -14.06
C ASN A 189 -29.37 9.90 -12.68
N PRO A 190 -29.40 11.18 -12.26
CA PRO A 190 -29.88 11.61 -10.92
C PRO A 190 -31.39 11.44 -10.71
N LYS A 191 -32.11 10.81 -11.65
CA LYS A 191 -33.56 10.61 -11.63
C LYS A 191 -34.00 9.16 -11.35
N MET A 192 -33.06 8.23 -11.16
CA MET A 192 -33.36 6.81 -10.91
C MET A 192 -32.75 6.33 -9.59
N ASP A 193 -33.41 5.36 -8.97
CA ASP A 193 -33.04 4.79 -7.67
C ASP A 193 -31.66 4.12 -7.69
N GLN A 194 -30.96 4.19 -6.56
CA GLN A 194 -29.54 3.82 -6.38
C GLN A 194 -29.29 2.32 -6.63
N PHE A 195 -30.34 1.50 -6.58
CA PHE A 195 -30.31 0.05 -6.82
C PHE A 195 -30.93 -0.39 -8.15
N SER A 196 -31.19 0.54 -9.08
CA SER A 196 -31.70 0.18 -10.40
C SER A 196 -30.65 -0.60 -11.22
N THR A 197 -31.09 -1.64 -11.93
CA THR A 197 -30.24 -2.49 -12.80
C THR A 197 -29.43 -1.72 -13.84
N ARG A 198 -29.85 -0.48 -14.17
CA ARG A 198 -29.14 0.43 -15.06
C ARG A 198 -27.90 1.12 -14.45
N ASN A 199 -27.80 1.23 -13.12
CA ASN A 199 -26.62 1.79 -12.44
C ASN A 199 -25.65 0.71 -11.96
N ILE A 200 -26.15 -0.45 -11.53
CA ILE A 200 -25.32 -1.56 -11.01
C ILE A 200 -24.47 -2.19 -12.14
N LEU A 201 -25.00 -2.28 -13.36
CA LEU A 201 -24.31 -2.90 -14.49
C LEU A 201 -23.04 -2.13 -14.93
N PRO A 202 -23.09 -0.81 -15.21
CA PRO A 202 -21.86 -0.06 -15.53
C PRO A 202 -20.89 -0.05 -14.35
N GLN A 203 -21.37 0.09 -13.11
CA GLN A 203 -20.55 -0.01 -11.91
C GLN A 203 -19.77 -1.33 -11.86
N LEU A 204 -20.43 -2.47 -12.04
CA LEU A 204 -19.79 -3.79 -12.00
C LEU A 204 -18.77 -3.97 -13.13
N ILE A 205 -19.06 -3.44 -14.31
CA ILE A 205 -18.15 -3.46 -15.48
C ILE A 205 -16.91 -2.59 -15.21
N PHE A 206 -17.06 -1.36 -14.73
CA PHE A 206 -15.91 -0.47 -14.50
C PHE A 206 -15.04 -0.95 -13.34
N LEU A 207 -15.64 -1.49 -12.27
CA LEU A 207 -14.91 -2.02 -11.12
C LEU A 207 -14.11 -3.28 -11.49
N SER A 208 -14.74 -4.20 -12.21
CA SER A 208 -14.06 -5.39 -12.72
C SER A 208 -12.97 -5.03 -13.74
N LEU A 209 -13.22 -4.10 -14.67
CA LEU A 209 -12.23 -3.63 -15.63
C LEU A 209 -11.03 -2.96 -14.93
N SER A 210 -11.28 -2.15 -13.89
CA SER A 210 -10.21 -1.52 -13.09
C SER A 210 -9.36 -2.57 -12.37
N VAL A 211 -9.99 -3.56 -11.74
CA VAL A 211 -9.25 -4.66 -11.07
C VAL A 211 -8.48 -5.51 -12.09
N ILE A 212 -9.08 -5.83 -13.25
CA ILE A 212 -8.44 -6.63 -14.31
C ILE A 212 -7.23 -5.89 -14.89
N THR A 213 -7.36 -4.60 -15.20
CA THR A 213 -6.25 -3.78 -15.71
C THR A 213 -5.13 -3.67 -14.69
N ALA A 214 -5.43 -3.40 -13.43
CA ALA A 214 -4.45 -3.39 -12.34
C ALA A 214 -3.75 -4.75 -12.18
N THR A 215 -4.49 -5.85 -12.27
CA THR A 215 -3.94 -7.22 -12.17
C THR A 215 -3.04 -7.55 -13.35
N THR A 216 -3.45 -7.13 -14.55
CA THR A 216 -2.66 -7.35 -15.77
C THR A 216 -1.33 -6.60 -15.67
N LEU A 217 -1.36 -5.32 -15.27
CA LEU A 217 -0.15 -4.53 -15.04
C LEU A 217 0.74 -5.15 -13.94
N ALA A 218 0.16 -5.57 -12.82
CA ALA A 218 0.91 -6.23 -11.74
C ALA A 218 1.55 -7.56 -12.18
N SER A 219 0.88 -8.31 -13.06
CA SER A 219 1.40 -9.58 -13.59
C SER A 219 2.54 -9.38 -14.60
N MET A 220 2.53 -8.26 -15.34
CA MET A 220 3.55 -7.92 -16.34
C MET A 220 4.81 -7.31 -15.73
N LEU A 221 4.68 -6.57 -14.62
CA LEU A 221 5.78 -5.80 -14.01
C LEU A 221 5.91 -6.12 -12.52
N PRO A 222 6.65 -7.17 -12.13
CA PRO A 222 6.86 -7.53 -10.73
C PRO A 222 7.94 -6.67 -10.04
N PHE A 223 8.07 -5.39 -10.41
CA PHE A 223 9.09 -4.46 -9.89
C PHE A 223 8.46 -3.43 -8.94
N PHE A 224 8.10 -3.86 -7.73
CA PHE A 224 7.37 -3.04 -6.78
C PHE A 224 8.06 -1.70 -6.45
N GLY A 225 9.37 -1.73 -6.16
CA GLY A 225 10.13 -0.53 -5.78
C GLY A 225 10.16 0.53 -6.88
N ASP A 226 10.41 0.12 -8.12
CA ASP A 226 10.51 1.05 -9.26
C ASP A 226 9.16 1.64 -9.64
N ILE A 227 8.08 0.85 -9.55
CA ILE A 227 6.71 1.33 -9.77
C ILE A 227 6.33 2.37 -8.70
N MET A 228 6.68 2.11 -7.44
CA MET A 228 6.43 3.07 -6.35
C MET A 228 7.21 4.37 -6.56
N ALA A 229 8.45 4.31 -7.02
CA ALA A 229 9.23 5.50 -7.35
C ALA A 229 8.59 6.30 -8.50
N LEU A 230 8.11 5.61 -9.53
CA LEU A 230 7.41 6.23 -10.66
C LEU A 230 6.14 6.96 -10.20
N PHE A 231 5.30 6.33 -9.39
CA PHE A 231 4.09 6.95 -8.86
C PHE A 231 4.40 8.18 -7.99
N GLY A 232 5.53 8.22 -7.30
CA GLY A 232 5.93 9.37 -6.49
C GLY A 232 6.35 10.54 -7.35
N ALA A 233 7.15 10.26 -8.38
CA ALA A 233 7.60 11.27 -9.33
C ALA A 233 6.44 11.87 -10.14
N PHE A 234 5.51 11.04 -10.62
CA PHE A 234 4.39 11.49 -11.47
C PHE A 234 3.12 11.87 -10.71
N GLY A 235 2.84 11.22 -9.58
CA GLY A 235 1.59 11.39 -8.83
C GLY A 235 1.67 12.51 -7.80
N CYS A 236 2.71 12.55 -6.97
CA CYS A 236 2.80 13.53 -5.88
C CYS A 236 3.16 14.93 -6.38
N THR A 237 4.05 15.04 -7.37
CA THR A 237 4.51 16.33 -7.91
C THR A 237 3.36 17.23 -8.42
N PRO A 238 2.39 16.74 -9.22
CA PRO A 238 1.25 17.57 -9.63
C PRO A 238 0.14 17.66 -8.57
N LEU A 239 -0.15 16.61 -7.78
CA LEU A 239 -1.27 16.63 -6.83
C LEU A 239 -1.04 17.60 -5.66
N ASP A 240 0.17 17.64 -5.11
CA ASP A 240 0.51 18.57 -4.02
C ASP A 240 0.53 20.00 -4.54
N SER A 241 1.12 20.24 -5.72
CA SER A 241 1.15 21.55 -6.37
C SER A 241 -0.25 22.08 -6.71
N PHE A 242 -1.15 21.20 -7.19
CA PHE A 242 -2.50 21.55 -7.60
C PHE A 242 -3.46 21.75 -6.42
N CYS A 243 -3.37 20.91 -5.37
CA CYS A 243 -4.15 21.10 -4.14
C CYS A 243 -3.70 22.33 -3.35
N GLN A 244 -2.40 22.61 -3.31
CA GLN A 244 -1.88 23.83 -2.68
C GLN A 244 -2.43 25.08 -3.40
N TRP A 245 -2.48 25.06 -4.74
CA TRP A 245 -3.00 26.15 -5.55
C TRP A 245 -4.49 26.44 -5.28
N PHE A 246 -5.31 25.40 -5.15
CA PHE A 246 -6.74 25.52 -4.82
C PHE A 246 -7.02 25.92 -3.37
N SER A 247 -6.11 25.65 -2.43
CA SER A 247 -6.25 26.08 -1.03
C SER A 247 -5.83 27.54 -0.79
N THR A 248 -5.16 28.17 -1.76
CA THR A 248 -4.73 29.57 -1.71
C THR A 248 -5.62 30.55 -2.51
N MET A 249 -6.66 30.06 -3.19
CA MET A 249 -7.75 30.87 -3.75
C MET A 249 -8.96 30.89 -2.82
#